data_AF-A0AAE0AQQ2-F1
#
_entry.id   AF-A0AAE0AQQ2-F1
#
_cell.length_a   1.000
_cell.length_b   1.000
_cell.length_c   1.000
_cell.angle_alpha   90.00
_cell.angle_beta   90.00
_cell.angle_gamma   90.00
#
_symmetry.space_group_name_H-M   'P 1'
#
loop_
_entity.id
_entity.type
_entity.pdbx_description
1 polymer ?
#
loop_
_entity_poly.entity_id
_entity_poly.type
_entity_poly.pdbx_seq_one_letter_code
_entity_poly.pdbx_strand_id
1 'polypeptide(L)'
;MDDVKNCLEETGCDGVLSAESLLENPALFAGFRTAEWSEEGTKDGHLDQADLLVEYLKLCEKYPVPWRMIRSHVHKLLGEWFRIHPSIREELNAQSILTFEFLYGIVNRLREQGVRIPLYQKDTHVTEIPADGLSSLQAPTSSS
;
A
#
# COMPACT_ATOMS: atom_id res chain seq x y z
N MET A 1 -8.29 -1.63 9.78
CA MET A 1 -9.24 -2.70 9.35
C MET A 1 -10.68 -2.34 9.75
N ASP A 2 -10.92 -1.12 10.22
CA ASP A 2 -12.19 -0.77 10.86
C ASP A 2 -13.33 -0.65 9.85
N ASP A 3 -13.04 -0.16 8.64
CA ASP A 3 -14.04 -0.09 7.56
C ASP A 3 -14.65 -1.45 7.21
N VAL A 4 -13.86 -2.54 7.27
CA VAL A 4 -14.36 -3.90 7.02
C VAL A 4 -15.31 -4.32 8.13
N LYS A 5 -14.95 -4.08 9.40
CA LYS A 5 -15.78 -4.44 10.55
C LYS A 5 -17.10 -3.67 10.53
N ASN A 6 -17.03 -2.36 10.34
CA ASN A 6 -18.19 -1.48 10.26
C ASN A 6 -19.12 -1.93 9.12
N CYS A 7 -18.58 -2.26 7.95
CA CYS A 7 -19.40 -2.69 6.81
C CYS A 7 -20.11 -4.03 7.07
N LEU A 8 -19.44 -5.00 7.70
CA LEU A 8 -20.04 -6.28 8.08
C LEU A 8 -21.14 -6.10 9.14
N GLU A 9 -20.89 -5.28 10.17
CA GLU A 9 -21.85 -4.99 11.24
C GLU A 9 -23.11 -4.28 10.72
N GLU A 10 -22.95 -3.29 9.84
CA GLU A 10 -24.06 -2.50 9.30
C GLU A 10 -24.90 -3.26 8.26
N THR A 11 -24.27 -4.12 7.45
CA THR A 11 -24.95 -4.80 6.33
C THR A 11 -25.39 -6.22 6.63
N GLY A 12 -24.78 -6.87 7.63
CA GLY A 12 -24.98 -8.29 7.93
C GLY A 12 -24.52 -9.23 6.80
N CYS A 13 -23.69 -8.75 5.86
CA CYS A 13 -23.14 -9.59 4.80
C CYS A 13 -22.01 -10.49 5.32
N ASP A 14 -21.71 -11.56 4.57
CA ASP A 14 -20.64 -12.51 4.91
C ASP A 14 -19.25 -12.06 4.44
N GLY A 15 -19.15 -10.95 3.71
CA GLY A 15 -17.88 -10.50 3.14
C GLY A 15 -17.93 -9.13 2.48
N VAL A 16 -16.76 -8.48 2.43
CA VAL A 16 -16.56 -7.16 1.85
C VAL A 16 -15.62 -7.26 0.64
N LEU A 17 -15.93 -6.52 -0.43
CA LEU A 17 -15.09 -6.40 -1.61
C LEU A 17 -14.37 -5.04 -1.61
N SER A 18 -13.05 -5.05 -1.72
CA SER A 18 -12.26 -3.85 -2.01
C SER A 18 -12.11 -3.68 -3.51
N ALA A 19 -12.34 -2.48 -4.02
CA ALA A 19 -12.16 -2.15 -5.44
C ALA A 19 -11.09 -1.08 -5.62
N GLU A 20 -11.41 0.18 -5.35
CA GLU A 20 -10.55 1.32 -5.66
C GLU A 20 -9.18 1.26 -4.96
N SER A 21 -9.16 0.91 -3.67
CA SER A 21 -7.93 0.83 -2.87
C SER A 21 -6.93 -0.21 -3.40
N LEU A 22 -7.41 -1.25 -4.09
CA LEU A 22 -6.52 -2.25 -4.71
C LEU A 22 -5.81 -1.72 -5.96
N LEU A 23 -6.37 -0.71 -6.62
CA LEU A 23 -5.71 -0.09 -7.77
C LEU A 23 -4.52 0.77 -7.34
N GLU A 24 -4.54 1.29 -6.11
CA GLU A 24 -3.48 2.11 -5.53
C GLU A 24 -2.45 1.26 -4.76
N ASN A 25 -2.91 0.17 -4.12
CA ASN A 25 -2.06 -0.80 -3.42
C ASN A 25 -2.52 -2.25 -3.65
N PRO A 26 -2.06 -2.90 -4.74
CA PRO A 26 -2.30 -4.33 -4.98
C PRO A 26 -1.80 -5.26 -3.88
N ALA A 27 -0.82 -4.82 -3.07
CA ALA A 27 -0.24 -5.60 -1.99
C ALA A 27 -1.02 -5.49 -0.66
N LEU A 28 -2.20 -4.84 -0.66
CA LEU A 28 -3.03 -4.62 0.53
C LEU A 28 -3.28 -5.91 1.32
N PHE A 29 -3.66 -7.00 0.63
CA PHE A 29 -3.96 -8.29 1.26
C PHE A 29 -2.71 -9.10 1.65
N ALA A 30 -1.53 -8.73 1.15
CA ALA A 30 -0.25 -9.26 1.63
C ALA A 30 0.26 -8.54 2.90
N GLY A 31 -0.57 -7.68 3.49
CA GLY A 31 -0.27 -6.95 4.72
C GLY A 31 0.53 -5.67 4.52
N PHE A 32 0.76 -5.26 3.27
CA PHE A 32 1.43 -4.00 2.97
C PHE A 32 0.47 -2.81 3.05
N ARG A 33 0.96 -1.66 3.51
CA ARG A 33 0.23 -0.40 3.65
C ARG A 33 0.99 0.73 2.98
N THR A 34 0.29 1.72 2.45
CA THR A 34 0.93 2.98 2.05
C THR A 34 1.23 3.82 3.30
N ALA A 35 1.99 4.90 3.14
CA ALA A 35 2.31 5.80 4.27
C ALA A 35 1.08 6.42 4.93
N GLU A 36 0.01 6.67 4.18
CA GLU A 36 -1.25 7.22 4.72
C GLU A 36 -1.94 6.24 5.67
N TRP A 37 -1.79 4.93 5.43
CA TRP A 37 -2.44 3.86 6.17
C TRP A 37 -1.47 3.06 7.04
N SER A 38 -0.27 3.60 7.28
CA SER A 38 0.73 2.98 8.16
C SER A 38 0.45 3.35 9.62
N GLU A 39 0.43 2.35 10.50
CA GLU A 39 0.22 2.51 11.94
C GLU A 39 1.57 2.58 12.69
N GLU A 40 1.55 2.98 13.96
CA GLU A 40 2.70 2.87 14.87
C GLU A 40 3.20 1.41 14.93
N GLY A 41 4.51 1.21 14.83
CA GLY A 41 5.11 -0.13 14.78
C GLY A 41 5.09 -0.78 13.39
N THR A 42 4.89 -0.02 12.32
CA THR A 42 5.16 -0.47 10.95
C THR A 42 6.60 -0.17 10.54
N LYS A 43 7.17 -1.03 9.70
CA LYS A 43 8.53 -0.90 9.15
C LYS A 43 8.51 -0.91 7.63
N ASP A 44 9.59 -0.40 7.03
CA ASP A 44 9.81 -0.47 5.58
C ASP A 44 9.75 -1.93 5.12
N GLY A 45 8.82 -2.24 4.22
CA GLY A 45 8.61 -3.58 3.69
C GLY A 45 9.56 -3.97 2.56
N HIS A 46 10.52 -3.11 2.22
CA HIS A 46 11.45 -3.27 1.09
C HIS A 46 10.76 -3.49 -0.26
N LEU A 47 9.54 -2.98 -0.39
CA LEU A 47 8.71 -3.00 -1.59
C LEU A 47 8.20 -1.59 -1.81
N ASP A 48 8.26 -1.07 -3.03
CA ASP A 48 7.66 0.23 -3.36
C ASP A 48 6.60 0.13 -4.46
N GLN A 49 5.87 1.23 -4.67
CA GLN A 49 4.82 1.28 -5.69
C GLN A 49 5.35 1.09 -7.12
N ALA A 50 6.60 1.47 -7.39
CA ALA A 50 7.21 1.30 -8.71
C ALA A 50 7.54 -0.18 -8.98
N ASP A 51 7.96 -0.94 -7.96
CA ASP A 51 8.11 -2.39 -8.05
C ASP A 51 6.80 -3.08 -8.43
N LEU A 52 5.70 -2.69 -7.76
CA LEU A 52 4.36 -3.21 -8.07
C LEU A 52 3.92 -2.86 -9.49
N LEU A 53 4.19 -1.64 -9.96
CA LEU A 53 3.89 -1.27 -11.34
C LEU A 53 4.70 -2.10 -12.33
N VAL A 54 5.99 -2.33 -12.08
CA VAL A 54 6.82 -3.16 -12.97
C VAL A 54 6.28 -4.59 -13.04
N GLU A 55 5.85 -5.17 -11.93
CA GLU A 55 5.21 -6.48 -11.93
C GLU A 55 3.88 -6.49 -12.70
N TYR A 56 3.04 -5.47 -12.49
CA TYR A 56 1.80 -5.29 -13.23
C TYR A 56 2.03 -5.19 -14.75
N LEU A 57 3.02 -4.43 -15.20
CA LEU A 57 3.34 -4.29 -16.62
C LEU A 57 3.78 -5.63 -17.24
N LYS A 58 4.59 -6.43 -16.54
CA LYS A 58 4.96 -7.79 -16.99
C LYS A 58 3.73 -8.69 -17.16
N LEU A 59 2.74 -8.56 -16.28
CA LEU A 59 1.48 -9.29 -16.41
C LEU A 59 0.67 -8.80 -17.63
N CYS A 60 0.62 -7.49 -17.89
CA CYS A 60 -0.05 -6.94 -19.07
C CYS A 60 0.62 -7.34 -20.39
N GLU A 61 1.93 -7.56 -20.40
CA GLU A 61 2.64 -8.11 -21.56
C GLU A 61 2.20 -9.56 -21.85
N LYS A 62 1.96 -10.35 -20.79
CA LYS A 62 1.53 -11.75 -20.92
C LYS A 62 0.04 -11.89 -21.22
N TYR A 63 -0.78 -11.01 -20.65
CA TYR A 63 -2.23 -11.05 -20.72
C TYR A 63 -2.73 -9.71 -21.25
N PRO A 64 -3.16 -9.64 -22.53
CA PRO A 64 -3.54 -8.38 -23.15
C PRO A 64 -4.64 -7.64 -22.39
N VAL A 65 -4.37 -6.38 -22.02
CA VAL A 65 -5.31 -5.47 -21.36
C VAL A 65 -5.49 -4.21 -22.23
N PRO A 66 -6.70 -3.64 -22.33
CA PRO A 66 -6.89 -2.38 -23.02
C PRO A 66 -5.99 -1.26 -22.47
N TRP A 67 -5.25 -0.57 -23.34
CA TRP A 67 -4.31 0.50 -22.94
C TRP A 67 -4.91 1.59 -22.06
N ARG A 68 -6.21 1.90 -22.21
CA ARG A 68 -6.91 2.86 -21.34
C ARG A 68 -6.90 2.43 -19.86
N MET A 69 -7.01 1.12 -19.59
CA MET A 69 -6.98 0.57 -18.24
C MET A 69 -5.56 0.59 -17.70
N ILE A 70 -4.57 0.20 -18.52
CA ILE A 70 -3.15 0.29 -18.17
C ILE A 70 -2.79 1.73 -17.78
N ARG A 71 -3.16 2.73 -18.58
CA ARG A 71 -2.92 4.15 -18.26
C ARG A 71 -3.54 4.53 -16.92
N SER A 72 -4.80 4.15 -16.68
CA SER A 72 -5.49 4.45 -15.43
C SER A 72 -4.79 3.83 -14.22
N HIS A 73 -4.34 2.57 -14.33
CA HIS A 73 -3.65 1.88 -13.24
C HIS A 73 -2.25 2.45 -12.98
N VAL A 74 -1.53 2.88 -14.03
CA VAL A 74 -0.26 3.60 -13.88
C VAL A 74 -0.46 4.87 -13.05
N HIS A 75 -1.51 5.66 -13.30
CA HIS A 75 -1.82 6.84 -12.49
C HIS A 75 -2.17 6.52 -11.04
N LYS A 76 -2.86 5.40 -10.80
CA LYS A 76 -3.25 4.96 -9.46
C LYS A 76 -2.05 4.48 -8.64
N LEU A 77 -1.22 3.62 -9.24
CA LEU A 77 -0.03 3.07 -8.60
C LEU A 77 1.04 4.14 -8.34
N LEU A 78 1.26 5.05 -9.30
CA LEU A 78 2.29 6.10 -9.18
C LEU A 78 1.73 7.45 -8.72
N GLY A 79 0.54 7.47 -8.11
CA GLY A 79 -0.12 8.72 -7.74
C GLY A 79 0.77 9.67 -6.93
N GLU A 80 1.44 9.14 -5.91
CA GLU A 80 2.33 9.92 -5.04
C GLU A 80 3.63 10.33 -5.73
N TRP A 81 4.20 9.45 -6.55
CA TRP A 81 5.37 9.76 -7.37
C TRP A 81 5.09 10.90 -8.36
N PHE A 82 3.92 10.88 -8.99
CA PHE A 82 3.46 11.93 -9.89
C PHE A 82 3.10 13.23 -9.17
N ARG A 83 2.75 13.18 -7.90
CA ARG A 83 2.57 14.37 -7.06
C ARG A 83 3.90 15.08 -6.80
N ILE A 84 4.97 14.31 -6.59
CA ILE A 84 6.33 14.83 -6.39
C ILE A 84 6.96 15.29 -7.71
N HIS A 85 6.72 14.55 -8.80
CA HIS A 85 7.23 14.84 -10.14
C HIS A 85 6.12 15.07 -11.17
N PRO A 86 5.42 16.22 -11.11
CA PRO A 86 4.29 16.50 -11.99
C PRO A 86 4.67 16.56 -13.48
N SER A 87 5.90 16.96 -13.81
CA SER A 87 6.37 16.99 -15.20
C SER A 87 6.33 15.60 -15.87
N ILE A 88 6.70 14.55 -15.15
CA ILE A 88 6.68 13.18 -15.67
C ILE A 88 5.22 12.70 -15.87
N ARG A 89 4.30 13.13 -14.99
CA ARG A 89 2.86 12.88 -15.16
C ARG A 89 2.32 13.59 -16.40
N GLU A 90 2.71 14.83 -16.64
CA GLU A 90 2.30 15.61 -17.81
C GLU A 90 2.76 14.95 -19.11
N GLU A 91 3.97 14.41 -19.15
CA GLU A 91 4.45 13.65 -20.29
C GLU A 91 3.61 12.40 -20.55
N LEU A 92 3.24 11.63 -19.51
CA LEU A 92 2.34 10.48 -19.64
C LEU A 92 0.98 10.91 -20.22
N ASN A 93 0.45 12.06 -19.79
CA ASN A 93 -0.82 12.61 -20.28
C ASN A 93 -0.72 13.08 -21.74
N ALA A 94 0.42 13.60 -22.15
CA ALA A 94 0.66 14.07 -23.51
C ALA A 94 0.80 12.94 -24.53
N GLN A 95 1.15 11.72 -24.10
CA GLN A 95 1.26 10.58 -24.99
C GLN A 95 -0.12 10.06 -25.41
N SER A 96 -0.40 10.11 -26.71
CA SER A 96 -1.62 9.54 -27.30
C SER A 96 -1.56 8.01 -27.41
N ILE A 97 -0.39 7.47 -27.75
CA ILE A 97 -0.12 6.04 -27.89
C ILE A 97 0.85 5.61 -26.79
N LEU A 98 0.54 4.51 -26.10
CA LEU A 98 1.41 3.93 -25.08
C LEU A 98 2.12 2.69 -25.60
N THR A 99 3.34 2.51 -25.12
CA THR A 99 4.13 1.28 -25.27
C THR A 99 4.65 0.85 -23.91
N PHE A 100 4.95 -0.43 -23.74
CA PHE A 100 5.57 -0.92 -22.50
C PHE A 100 6.94 -0.28 -22.28
N GLU A 101 7.74 -0.13 -23.34
CA GLU A 101 9.03 0.58 -23.30
C GLU A 101 8.89 1.98 -22.70
N PHE A 102 7.90 2.76 -23.14
CA PHE A 102 7.65 4.09 -22.59
C PHE A 102 7.28 4.05 -21.11
N LEU A 103 6.41 3.12 -20.70
CA LEU A 103 5.97 2.99 -19.30
C LEU A 103 7.11 2.54 -18.37
N TYR A 104 7.96 1.61 -18.80
CA TYR A 104 9.19 1.26 -18.08
C TYR A 104 10.17 2.44 -18.04
N GLY A 105 10.27 3.22 -19.11
CA GLY A 105 11.06 4.45 -19.16
C GLY A 105 10.60 5.50 -18.15
N ILE A 106 9.28 5.65 -17.93
CA ILE A 106 8.75 6.51 -16.85
C ILE A 106 9.23 6.02 -15.48
N VAL A 107 9.14 4.72 -15.20
CA VAL A 107 9.57 4.15 -13.91
C VAL A 107 11.05 4.40 -13.68
N ASN A 108 11.89 4.17 -14.68
CA ASN A 108 13.33 4.39 -14.57
C ASN A 108 13.66 5.85 -14.29
N ARG A 109 13.05 6.79 -15.02
CA ARG A 109 13.27 8.23 -14.78
C ARG A 109 12.81 8.68 -13.40
N LEU A 110 11.69 8.16 -12.92
CA LEU A 110 11.22 8.43 -11.55
C LEU A 110 12.24 7.93 -10.51
N ARG A 111 12.79 6.73 -10.70
CA ARG A 111 13.86 6.18 -9.83
C ARG A 111 15.14 7.01 -9.89
N GLU A 112 15.51 7.52 -11.06
CA GLU A 112 16.66 8.42 -11.25
C GLU A 112 16.50 9.75 -10.51
N GLN A 113 15.27 10.19 -10.23
CA GLN A 113 15.03 11.36 -9.37
C GLN A 113 15.31 11.08 -7.87
N GLY A 114 15.67 9.85 -7.50
CA GLY A 114 15.97 9.47 -6.13
C GLY A 114 14.74 9.35 -5.22
N VAL A 115 13.53 9.44 -5.77
CA VAL A 115 12.31 9.19 -5.02
C VAL A 115 12.15 7.69 -4.80
N ARG A 116 11.68 7.33 -3.61
CA ARG A 116 11.21 5.99 -3.27
C ARG A 116 10.02 6.14 -2.34
N ILE A 117 8.88 5.57 -2.72
CA ILE A 117 7.66 5.56 -1.90
C ILE A 117 7.43 4.13 -1.40
N PRO A 118 8.01 3.76 -0.23
CA PRO A 118 7.91 2.41 0.28
C PRO A 118 6.48 2.07 0.72
N LEU A 119 6.19 0.77 0.67
CA LEU A 119 5.09 0.17 1.38
C LEU A 119 5.59 -0.38 2.71
N TYR A 120 4.73 -0.30 3.70
CA TYR A 120 5.05 -0.64 5.08
C TYR A 120 4.35 -1.92 5.50
N GLN A 121 4.98 -2.68 6.37
CA GLN A 121 4.40 -3.89 6.96
C GLN A 121 4.47 -3.79 8.49
N LYS A 122 3.50 -4.42 9.17
CA LYS A 122 3.50 -4.49 10.63
C LYS A 122 4.77 -5.20 11.12
N ASP A 123 5.44 -4.64 12.12
CA ASP A 123 6.58 -5.31 12.73
C ASP A 123 6.11 -6.44 13.63
N THR A 124 6.29 -7.68 13.16
CA THR A 124 5.97 -8.90 13.92
C THR A 124 6.90 -9.14 15.11
N HIS A 125 7.98 -8.36 15.26
CA HIS A 125 8.88 -8.43 16.42
C HIS A 125 8.43 -7.60 17.63
N VAL A 126 7.35 -6.82 17.53
CA VAL A 126 6.69 -6.19 18.69
C VAL A 126 5.59 -7.14 19.19
N THR A 127 6.00 -8.30 19.71
CA THR A 127 5.11 -9.20 20.44
C THR A 127 4.80 -8.61 21.82
N GLU A 128 3.54 -8.25 22.00
CA GLU A 128 2.73 -8.47 23.21
C GLU A 128 3.43 -8.25 24.57
N ILE A 129 3.08 -7.15 25.26
CA ILE A 129 3.09 -7.17 26.72
C ILE A 129 1.80 -7.90 27.12
N PRO A 130 1.86 -9.11 27.72
CA PRO A 130 0.66 -9.76 28.23
C PRO A 130 0.10 -8.93 29.37
N ALA A 131 -1.18 -8.58 29.29
CA ALA A 131 -1.92 -7.99 30.39
C ALA A 131 -2.23 -9.07 31.43
N ASP A 132 -1.22 -9.57 32.14
CA ASP A 132 -1.39 -10.41 33.33
C ASP A 132 -0.14 -10.29 34.22
N GLY A 133 -0.24 -9.48 35.28
CA GLY A 133 0.89 -9.32 36.20
C GLY A 133 0.81 -8.17 37.20
N LEU A 134 -0.37 -7.71 37.63
CA LEU A 134 -0.50 -6.84 38.81
C LEU A 134 -1.74 -7.22 39.64
N SER A 135 -1.80 -8.48 40.04
CA SER A 135 -2.74 -8.96 41.05
C SER A 135 -2.06 -10.00 41.92
N SER A 136 -1.13 -9.55 42.78
CA SER A 136 -0.86 -10.15 44.10
C SER A 136 0.41 -9.56 44.71
N LEU A 137 0.26 -8.54 45.55
CA LEU A 137 1.08 -8.43 46.75
C LEU A 137 0.15 -7.96 47.88
N GLN A 138 -0.23 -8.94 48.69
CA GLN A 138 -0.99 -8.83 49.92
C GLN A 138 -0.49 -7.71 50.82
N ALA A 139 -1.43 -6.96 51.38
CA ALA A 139 -1.23 -6.23 52.62
C ALA A 139 -0.94 -7.22 53.77
N PRO A 140 -0.09 -6.82 54.74
CA PRO A 140 -0.26 -7.27 56.11
C PRO A 140 -0.56 -6.10 57.05
N THR A 141 -1.78 -6.14 57.59
CA THR A 141 -2.15 -6.00 59.02
C THR A 141 -1.35 -5.04 59.93
N SER A 142 -2.04 -3.97 60.33
CA SER A 142 -2.30 -3.45 61.70
C SER A 142 -1.25 -3.55 62.83
N SER A 143 -1.15 -2.41 63.54
CA SER A 143 -0.96 -2.20 65.01
C SER A 143 0.41 -1.74 65.49
N SER A 144 0.53 -0.45 65.82
CA SER A 144 0.59 0.08 67.20
C SER A 144 0.47 1.61 67.18
#